data_AF-A0A9P6JG14-F1
#
_entry.id   AF-A0A9P6JG14-F1
#
_cell.length_a   1.000
_cell.length_b   1.000
_cell.length_c   1.000
_cell.angle_alpha   90.00
_cell.angle_beta   90.00
_cell.angle_gamma   90.00
#
_symmetry.space_group_name_H-M   'P 1'
#
loop_
_entity.id
_entity.type
_entity.pdbx_description
1 polymer ?
#
loop_
_entity_poly.entity_id
_entity_poly.type
_entity_poly.pdbx_seq_one_letter_code
_entity_poly.pdbx_strand_id
1 'polypeptide(L)'
;WNVKLKKETIFATEDIPAGSEIVIDYLCRLMTREERLKTLTEDFRFTCQCKNCTTESSEEYDAAVNRINECSDLIESCATSNPRRSIGYVREALRLIEKTDGRCKRYSNYMLAKKWADLLLEEHRRDEGEVNEMYELYLGYSQNPKSYEKAGWDGYVNLTGA
;
A
#
# COMPACT_ATOMS: atom_id res chain seq x y z
N TRP A 1 3.60 -11.82 -13.47
CA TRP A 1 4.28 -12.78 -14.36
C TRP A 1 5.46 -13.40 -13.66
N ASN A 2 5.40 -14.70 -13.33
CA ASN A 2 6.54 -15.39 -12.75
C ASN A 2 7.53 -15.78 -13.87
N VAL A 3 8.69 -15.12 -13.92
CA VAL A 3 9.69 -15.31 -15.00
C VAL A 3 10.18 -16.76 -15.08
N LYS A 4 10.37 -17.41 -13.92
CA LYS A 4 10.85 -18.80 -13.83
C LYS A 4 9.81 -19.81 -14.32
N LEU A 5 8.54 -19.61 -13.95
CA LEU A 5 7.44 -20.50 -14.30
C LEU A 5 6.78 -20.16 -15.64
N LYS A 6 7.07 -18.98 -16.20
CA LYS A 6 6.45 -18.39 -17.40
C LYS A 6 4.92 -18.40 -17.34
N LYS A 7 4.36 -18.08 -16.17
CA LYS A 7 2.93 -18.09 -15.90
C LYS A 7 2.52 -16.93 -15.00
N GLU A 8 1.30 -16.44 -15.17
CA GLU A 8 0.61 -15.62 -14.18
C GLU A 8 -0.06 -16.54 -13.16
N THR A 9 -0.06 -16.15 -11.89
CA THR A 9 -0.78 -16.89 -10.84
C THR A 9 -1.72 -15.92 -10.14
N ILE A 10 -2.98 -16.30 -10.04
CA ILE A 10 -4.03 -15.52 -9.40
C ILE A 10 -4.46 -16.29 -8.16
N PHE A 11 -4.55 -15.59 -7.03
CA PHE A 11 -4.98 -16.14 -5.76
C PHE A 11 -6.25 -15.41 -5.31
N ALA A 12 -7.21 -16.16 -4.78
CA ALA A 12 -8.37 -15.58 -4.13
C ALA A 12 -7.92 -14.88 -2.84
N THR A 13 -8.44 -13.67 -2.59
CA THR A 13 -8.18 -12.90 -1.36
C THR A 13 -9.30 -13.05 -0.33
N GLU A 14 -10.39 -13.69 -0.71
CA GLU A 14 -11.58 -13.94 0.10
C GLU A 14 -12.25 -15.23 -0.41
N ASP A 15 -13.18 -15.77 0.38
CA ASP A 15 -14.00 -16.91 -0.05
C ASP A 15 -14.93 -16.49 -1.19
N ILE A 16 -14.96 -17.28 -2.27
CA ILE A 16 -15.75 -16.98 -3.48
C ILE A 16 -16.88 -18.02 -3.60
N PRO A 17 -18.14 -17.64 -3.35
CA PRO A 17 -19.27 -18.54 -3.55
C PRO A 17 -19.40 -19.04 -5.00
N ALA A 18 -19.95 -20.24 -5.17
CA ALA A 18 -20.19 -20.79 -6.51
C ALA A 18 -21.18 -19.90 -7.29
N GLY A 19 -20.82 -19.54 -8.53
CA GLY A 19 -21.60 -18.65 -9.39
C GLY A 19 -21.32 -17.17 -9.22
N SER A 20 -20.43 -16.77 -8.29
CA SER A 20 -19.96 -15.39 -8.18
C SER A 20 -19.03 -15.00 -9.33
N GLU A 21 -19.07 -13.72 -9.71
CA GLU A 21 -18.11 -13.14 -10.64
C GLU A 21 -16.72 -13.05 -9.99
N ILE A 22 -15.69 -13.48 -10.71
CA ILE A 22 -14.30 -13.30 -10.29
C ILE A 22 -13.83 -11.93 -10.76
N VAL A 23 -13.51 -11.06 -9.81
CA VAL A 23 -13.05 -9.70 -10.08
C VAL A 23 -11.60 -9.50 -9.65
N ILE A 24 -10.91 -8.61 -10.36
CA ILE A 24 -9.58 -8.13 -10.00
C ILE A 24 -9.60 -6.60 -10.01
N ASP A 25 -8.69 -5.96 -9.27
CA ASP A 25 -8.50 -4.52 -9.33
C ASP A 25 -7.54 -4.16 -10.48
N TYR A 26 -8.01 -3.33 -11.41
CA TYR A 26 -7.18 -2.76 -12.48
C TYR A 26 -6.30 -1.62 -11.97
N LEU A 27 -6.74 -0.96 -10.89
CA LEU A 27 -6.05 0.16 -10.29
C LEU A 27 -5.20 -0.37 -9.14
N CYS A 28 -3.97 0.13 -9.03
CA CYS A 28 -3.03 -0.34 -8.02
C CYS A 28 -2.52 0.79 -7.13
N ARG A 29 -3.31 1.87 -6.98
CA ARG A 29 -2.94 3.09 -6.26
C ARG A 29 -4.06 3.53 -5.32
N LEU A 30 -3.68 4.18 -4.21
CA LEU A 30 -4.64 4.94 -3.41
C LEU A 30 -5.07 6.16 -4.20
N MET A 31 -6.22 6.00 -4.83
CA MET A 31 -6.86 7.00 -5.65
C MET A 31 -8.19 7.33 -5.02
N THR A 32 -8.53 8.61 -5.01
CA THR A 32 -9.87 9.11 -4.71
C THR A 32 -10.87 8.57 -5.74
N ARG A 33 -12.17 8.63 -5.44
CA ARG A 33 -13.21 8.18 -6.39
C ARG A 33 -13.11 8.90 -7.73
N GLU A 34 -12.86 10.19 -7.72
CA GLU A 34 -12.68 10.97 -8.94
C GLU A 34 -11.52 10.43 -9.78
N GLU A 35 -10.36 10.23 -9.16
CA GLU A 35 -9.18 9.67 -9.84
C GLU A 35 -9.44 8.26 -10.37
N ARG A 36 -10.08 7.38 -9.59
CA ARG A 36 -10.44 6.03 -10.02
C ARG A 36 -11.35 6.07 -11.25
N LEU A 37 -12.42 6.86 -11.20
CA LEU A 37 -13.39 6.96 -12.30
C LEU A 37 -12.75 7.56 -13.56
N LYS A 38 -11.91 8.58 -13.38
CA LYS A 38 -11.16 9.20 -14.48
C LYS A 38 -10.23 8.19 -15.14
N THR A 39 -9.36 7.52 -14.38
CA THR A 39 -8.42 6.51 -14.92
C THR A 39 -9.16 5.36 -15.60
N LEU A 40 -10.23 4.83 -15.01
CA LEU A 40 -11.00 3.73 -15.63
C LEU A 40 -11.69 4.17 -16.93
N THR A 41 -12.16 5.42 -17.00
CA THR A 41 -12.77 5.97 -18.22
C THR A 41 -11.72 6.24 -19.29
N GLU A 42 -10.56 6.78 -18.92
CA GLU A 42 -9.49 7.16 -19.85
C GLU A 42 -8.73 5.96 -20.39
N ASP A 43 -8.42 4.98 -19.54
CA ASP A 43 -7.55 3.85 -19.91
C ASP A 43 -8.34 2.61 -20.31
N PHE A 44 -9.51 2.38 -19.69
CA PHE A 44 -10.28 1.14 -19.85
C PHE A 44 -11.67 1.35 -20.45
N ARG A 45 -12.07 2.60 -20.70
CA ARG A 45 -13.33 2.98 -21.39
C ARG A 45 -14.60 2.46 -20.71
N PHE A 46 -14.61 2.36 -19.37
CA PHE A 46 -15.81 2.02 -18.61
C PHE A 46 -15.94 2.84 -17.33
N THR A 47 -17.17 2.94 -16.83
CA THR A 47 -17.49 3.58 -15.54
C THR A 47 -17.72 2.52 -14.48
N CYS A 48 -16.93 2.54 -13.41
CA CYS A 48 -17.07 1.58 -12.32
C CYS A 48 -18.35 1.82 -11.50
N GLN A 49 -19.11 0.76 -11.23
CA GLN A 49 -20.34 0.79 -10.43
C GLN A 49 -20.22 0.02 -9.10
N CYS A 50 -19.00 -0.29 -8.66
CA CYS A 50 -18.80 -1.00 -7.40
C CYS A 50 -19.26 -0.14 -6.20
N LYS A 51 -19.49 -0.78 -5.05
CA LYS A 51 -19.93 -0.11 -3.80
C LYS A 51 -19.06 1.09 -3.41
N ASN A 52 -17.75 1.06 -3.68
CA ASN A 52 -16.84 2.15 -3.35
C ASN A 52 -16.95 3.35 -4.31
N CYS A 53 -17.55 3.17 -5.49
CA CYS A 53 -17.75 4.23 -6.48
C CYS A 53 -19.18 4.78 -6.49
N THR A 54 -20.11 4.12 -5.79
CA THR A 54 -21.55 4.44 -5.79
C THR A 54 -22.10 4.86 -4.41
N THR A 55 -21.36 4.69 -3.32
CA THR A 55 -21.82 5.03 -1.95
C THR A 55 -21.10 6.23 -1.34
N GLU A 56 -21.71 6.85 -0.32
CA GLU A 56 -21.12 7.90 0.53
C GLU A 56 -19.85 7.42 1.29
N SER A 57 -19.63 6.11 1.42
CA SER A 57 -18.36 5.58 1.99
C SER A 57 -17.12 5.96 1.16
N SER A 58 -17.33 6.48 -0.05
CA SER A 58 -16.32 7.16 -0.85
C SER A 58 -15.67 8.32 -0.10
N GLU A 59 -16.41 9.11 0.67
CA GLU A 59 -15.88 10.35 1.25
C GLU A 59 -14.86 10.08 2.36
N GLU A 60 -15.17 9.16 3.29
CA GLU A 60 -14.24 8.75 4.33
C GLU A 60 -12.99 8.06 3.75
N TYR A 61 -13.18 7.24 2.72
CA TYR A 61 -12.09 6.60 2.01
C TYR A 61 -11.22 7.63 1.29
N ASP A 62 -11.83 8.55 0.54
CA ASP A 62 -11.12 9.57 -0.23
C ASP A 62 -10.39 10.55 0.71
N ALA A 63 -10.97 10.89 1.87
CA ALA A 63 -10.29 11.66 2.91
C ALA A 63 -9.07 10.91 3.47
N ALA A 64 -9.19 9.61 3.73
CA ALA A 64 -8.08 8.79 4.17
C ALA A 64 -6.98 8.69 3.09
N VAL A 65 -7.35 8.50 1.82
CA VAL A 65 -6.43 8.50 0.68
C VAL A 65 -5.67 9.82 0.59
N ASN A 66 -6.38 10.94 0.62
CA ASN A 66 -5.78 12.28 0.58
C ASN A 66 -4.79 12.46 1.73
N ARG A 67 -5.15 12.05 2.94
CA ARG A 67 -4.26 12.15 4.10
C ARG A 67 -3.05 11.24 3.99
N ILE A 68 -3.19 10.04 3.43
CA ILE A 68 -2.06 9.13 3.18
C ILE A 68 -1.10 9.74 2.15
N ASN A 69 -1.62 10.33 1.08
CA ASN A 69 -0.81 11.01 0.07
C ASN A 69 -0.08 12.22 0.68
N GLU A 70 -0.76 13.03 1.49
CA GLU A 70 -0.13 14.14 2.23
C GLU A 70 0.96 13.64 3.19
N CYS A 71 0.70 12.56 3.94
CA CYS A 71 1.71 11.94 4.80
C CYS A 71 2.92 11.52 3.97
N SER A 72 2.74 10.97 2.77
CA SER A 72 3.84 10.60 1.87
C SER A 72 4.73 11.80 1.53
N ASP A 73 4.14 12.93 1.15
CA ASP A 73 4.90 14.15 0.81
C ASP A 73 5.62 14.72 2.04
N LEU A 74 4.97 14.66 3.21
CA LEU A 74 5.53 15.10 4.49
C LEU A 74 6.66 14.19 4.97
N ILE A 75 6.57 12.89 4.70
CA ILE A 75 7.61 11.91 5.01
C ILE A 75 8.89 12.28 4.27
N GLU A 76 8.81 12.47 2.95
CA GLU A 76 9.95 12.82 2.12
C GLU A 76 10.58 14.17 2.52
N SER A 77 9.75 15.19 2.76
CA SER A 77 10.24 16.53 3.14
C SER A 77 10.84 16.61 4.54
N CYS A 78 10.35 15.81 5.50
CA CYS A 78 10.83 15.82 6.88
C CYS A 78 11.94 14.79 7.15
N ALA A 79 12.20 13.84 6.24
CA ALA A 79 13.12 12.72 6.45
C ALA A 79 14.50 13.16 6.93
N THR A 80 15.05 14.23 6.33
CA THR A 80 16.41 14.71 6.58
C THR A 80 16.47 15.76 7.67
N SER A 81 15.44 16.59 7.80
CA SER A 81 15.41 17.76 8.70
C SER A 81 14.80 17.46 10.06
N ASN A 82 13.84 16.52 10.13
CA ASN A 82 13.17 16.11 11.36
C ASN A 82 12.71 14.63 11.28
N PRO A 83 13.64 13.68 11.47
CA PRO A 83 13.36 12.25 11.34
C PRO A 83 12.21 11.77 12.24
N ARG A 84 12.15 12.26 13.49
CA ARG A 84 11.08 11.90 14.45
C ARG A 84 9.70 12.32 13.98
N ARG A 85 9.59 13.51 13.40
CA ARG A 85 8.33 13.98 12.81
C ARG A 85 7.94 13.15 11.59
N SER A 86 8.92 12.82 10.76
CA SER A 86 8.71 11.98 9.58
C SER A 86 8.22 10.57 9.94
N ILE A 87 8.79 9.97 10.98
CA ILE A 87 8.30 8.74 11.62
C ILE A 87 6.84 8.84 12.07
N GLY A 88 6.44 9.99 12.63
CA GLY A 88 5.06 10.26 13.01
C GLY A 88 4.09 10.12 11.83
N TYR A 89 4.46 10.68 10.68
CA TYR A 89 3.68 10.59 9.45
C TYR A 89 3.64 9.17 8.87
N VAL A 90 4.74 8.39 8.96
CA VAL A 90 4.73 6.96 8.60
C VAL A 90 3.71 6.20 9.42
N ARG A 91 3.73 6.38 10.75
CA ARG A 91 2.79 5.69 11.67
C ARG A 91 1.34 6.06 11.34
N GLU A 92 1.08 7.33 11.04
CA GLU A 92 -0.25 7.80 10.65
C GLU A 92 -0.73 7.17 9.34
N ALA A 93 0.10 7.21 8.30
CA ALA A 93 -0.20 6.60 7.01
C ALA A 93 -0.51 5.10 7.13
N LEU A 94 0.29 4.35 7.91
CA LEU A 94 0.07 2.92 8.12
C LEU A 94 -1.29 2.63 8.78
N ARG A 95 -1.68 3.40 9.80
CA ARG A 95 -3.00 3.25 10.45
C ARG A 95 -4.16 3.53 9.48
N LEU A 96 -4.03 4.55 8.64
CA LEU A 96 -5.06 4.91 7.66
C LEU A 96 -5.17 3.83 6.57
N ILE A 97 -4.05 3.25 6.14
CA ILE A 97 -4.02 2.14 5.17
C ILE A 97 -4.73 0.89 5.74
N GLU A 98 -4.46 0.56 7.00
CA GLU A 98 -5.12 -0.55 7.68
C GLU A 98 -6.64 -0.35 7.76
N LYS A 99 -7.08 0.89 8.08
CA LYS A 99 -8.50 1.24 8.12
C LYS A 99 -9.18 1.21 6.75
N THR A 100 -8.46 1.45 5.66
CA THR A 100 -9.00 1.50 4.29
C THR A 100 -9.04 0.14 3.58
N ASP A 101 -8.92 -0.95 4.36
CA ASP A 101 -9.03 -2.36 3.94
C ASP A 101 -7.87 -2.83 3.03
N GLY A 102 -6.73 -2.11 3.02
CA GLY A 102 -5.49 -2.57 2.37
C GLY A 102 -5.59 -2.91 0.88
N ARG A 103 -6.67 -2.49 0.18
CA ARG A 103 -6.96 -2.89 -1.21
C ARG A 103 -5.91 -2.39 -2.19
N CYS A 104 -5.24 -1.29 -1.87
CA CYS A 104 -4.02 -0.87 -2.55
C CYS A 104 -2.80 -1.60 -1.97
N LYS A 105 -2.65 -2.88 -2.34
CA LYS A 105 -1.45 -3.64 -1.98
C LYS A 105 -0.19 -3.03 -2.63
N ARG A 106 -0.29 -2.41 -3.80
CA ARG A 106 0.86 -2.02 -4.63
C ARG A 106 1.31 -0.58 -4.43
N TYR A 107 1.76 -0.26 -3.22
CA TYR A 107 2.48 0.99 -3.03
C TYR A 107 3.96 0.84 -3.44
N SER A 108 4.45 1.73 -4.30
CA SER A 108 5.90 2.01 -4.35
C SER A 108 6.38 2.55 -2.99
N ASN A 109 5.55 3.36 -2.32
CA ASN A 109 5.78 3.85 -0.96
C ASN A 109 5.63 2.79 0.12
N TYR A 110 5.36 1.54 -0.22
CA TYR A 110 5.27 0.43 0.73
C TYR A 110 6.63 -0.26 0.83
N MET A 111 7.40 -0.30 -0.26
CA MET A 111 8.84 -0.59 -0.17
C MET A 111 9.53 0.51 0.64
N LEU A 112 9.09 1.76 0.48
CA LEU A 112 9.52 2.87 1.33
C LEU A 112 9.03 2.68 2.78
N ALA A 113 7.74 2.45 3.03
CA ALA A 113 7.20 2.24 4.38
C ALA A 113 7.81 1.02 5.07
N LYS A 114 8.14 -0.05 4.33
CA LYS A 114 8.93 -1.20 4.82
C LYS A 114 10.34 -0.75 5.19
N LYS A 115 11.06 -0.07 4.30
CA LYS A 115 12.39 0.48 4.60
C LYS A 115 12.36 1.40 5.82
N TRP A 116 11.29 2.14 6.01
CA TRP A 116 11.10 3.04 7.15
C TRP A 116 10.67 2.30 8.42
N ALA A 117 9.88 1.23 8.30
CA ALA A 117 9.58 0.30 9.39
C ALA A 117 10.84 -0.45 9.84
N ASP A 118 11.71 -0.84 8.91
CA ASP A 118 13.02 -1.43 9.17
C ASP A 118 13.91 -0.43 9.93
N LEU A 119 13.98 0.83 9.48
CA LEU A 119 14.70 1.91 10.17
C LEU A 119 14.12 2.22 11.56
N LEU A 120 12.80 2.21 11.69
CA LEU A 120 12.10 2.38 12.96
C LEU A 120 12.39 1.27 13.96
N LEU A 121 12.40 0.03 13.48
CA LEU A 121 12.75 -1.15 14.28
C LEU A 121 14.20 -1.08 14.74
N GLU A 122 15.13 -0.66 13.86
CA GLU A 122 16.55 -0.49 14.20
C GLU A 122 16.79 0.64 15.21
N GLU A 123 16.13 1.80 15.04
CA GLU A 123 16.20 2.91 16.00
C GLU A 123 15.62 2.50 17.36
N HIS A 124 14.45 1.86 17.37
CA HIS A 124 13.80 1.39 18.59
C HIS A 124 14.63 0.33 19.32
N ARG A 125 15.19 -0.64 18.58
CA ARG A 125 16.11 -1.65 19.13
C ARG A 125 17.32 -1.01 19.81
N ARG A 126 17.86 0.06 19.24
CA ARG A 126 19.02 0.78 19.79
C ARG A 126 18.66 1.57 21.05
N ASP A 127 17.52 2.24 21.06
CA ASP A 127 17.18 3.22 22.10
C ASP A 127 16.39 2.59 23.27
N GLU A 128 15.54 1.61 23.00
CA GLU A 128 14.61 1.01 23.98
C GLU A 128 14.72 -0.53 24.11
N GLY A 129 15.46 -1.19 23.22
CA GLY A 129 15.64 -2.64 23.22
C GLY A 129 14.48 -3.42 22.57
N GLU A 130 14.50 -4.75 22.72
CA GLU A 130 13.64 -5.68 21.95
C GLU A 130 12.43 -6.22 22.74
N VAL A 131 12.10 -5.63 23.89
CA VAL A 131 11.28 -6.31 24.92
C VAL A 131 9.93 -5.63 25.18
N ASN A 132 9.44 -4.80 24.23
CA ASN A 132 8.18 -4.06 24.42
C ASN A 132 7.19 -4.21 23.25
N GLU A 133 5.92 -3.93 23.52
CA GLU A 133 4.82 -4.06 22.55
C GLU A 133 5.06 -3.22 21.27
N MET A 134 5.80 -2.12 21.38
CA MET A 134 6.15 -1.27 20.25
C MET A 134 7.19 -1.94 19.33
N TYR A 135 8.15 -2.68 19.89
CA TYR A 135 9.09 -3.49 19.13
C TYR A 135 8.36 -4.57 18.32
N GLU A 136 7.47 -5.32 18.94
CA GLU A 136 6.67 -6.36 18.27
C GLU A 136 5.77 -5.79 17.17
N LEU A 137 5.21 -4.58 17.38
CA LEU A 137 4.43 -3.88 16.38
C LEU A 137 5.27 -3.50 15.15
N TYR A 138 6.47 -2.93 15.36
CA TYR A 138 7.38 -2.56 14.27
C TYR A 138 7.98 -3.77 13.58
N LEU A 139 8.27 -4.83 14.33
CA LEU A 139 8.68 -6.12 13.80
C LEU A 139 7.57 -6.69 12.91
N GLY A 140 6.31 -6.58 13.30
CA GLY A 140 5.15 -6.94 12.48
C GLY A 140 5.09 -6.15 11.17
N TYR A 141 5.32 -4.84 11.19
CA TYR A 141 5.36 -4.01 9.99
C TYR A 141 6.54 -4.34 9.06
N SER A 142 7.72 -4.66 9.63
CA SER A 142 8.93 -5.05 8.90
C SER A 142 8.82 -6.45 8.27
N GLN A 143 8.37 -7.43 9.06
CA GLN A 143 8.32 -8.85 8.69
C GLN A 143 7.09 -9.21 7.87
N ASN A 144 5.96 -8.56 8.13
CA ASN A 144 4.72 -8.89 7.47
C ASN A 144 4.06 -7.67 6.85
N PRO A 145 4.67 -7.12 5.80
CA PRO A 145 4.08 -6.00 5.11
C PRO A 145 2.82 -6.50 4.30
N LYS A 146 2.52 -7.81 4.28
CA LYS A 146 1.30 -8.46 3.74
C LYS A 146 0.85 -7.86 2.40
N SER A 147 1.63 -8.01 1.32
CA SER A 147 1.38 -9.15 0.42
C SER A 147 2.48 -9.48 -0.60
N TYR A 148 3.71 -8.96 -0.50
CA TYR A 148 4.60 -8.95 -1.68
C TYR A 148 5.53 -10.14 -1.88
N GLU A 149 5.97 -10.84 -0.84
CA GLU A 149 6.94 -11.92 -1.03
C GLU A 149 6.36 -13.19 -1.67
N LYS A 150 5.03 -13.38 -1.65
CA LYS A 150 4.39 -14.50 -2.36
C LYS A 150 3.95 -14.16 -3.81
N ALA A 151 4.12 -12.92 -4.26
CA ALA A 151 3.67 -12.45 -5.57
C ALA A 151 4.78 -12.28 -6.64
N GLY A 152 6.04 -12.60 -6.31
CA GLY A 152 7.13 -12.66 -7.31
C GLY A 152 7.45 -11.31 -7.97
N TRP A 153 7.67 -10.27 -7.17
CA TRP A 153 8.14 -8.98 -7.69
C TRP A 153 9.65 -9.04 -7.94
N ASP A 154 10.05 -9.28 -9.19
CA ASP A 154 11.37 -8.89 -9.69
C ASP A 154 11.29 -7.42 -10.09
N GLY A 155 12.19 -6.60 -9.53
CA GLY A 155 12.25 -5.17 -9.74
C GLY A 155 12.32 -4.79 -11.22
N TYR A 156 11.75 -3.63 -11.54
CA TYR A 156 12.06 -2.93 -12.79
C TYR A 156 13.56 -2.65 -12.80
N VAL A 157 14.33 -3.50 -13.48
CA VAL A 157 15.66 -3.13 -13.96
C VAL A 157 15.45 -2.20 -15.13
N ASN A 158 15.96 -0.97 -15.00
CA ASN A 158 15.97 0.04 -16.05
C ASN A 158 16.45 -0.55 -17.38
N LEU A 159 15.55 -0.68 -18.34
CA LEU A 159 15.92 -0.81 -19.76
C LEU A 159 16.05 0.60 -20.33
N THR A 160 17.09 1.32 -19.91
CA THR A 160 17.68 2.38 -20.73
C THR A 160 19.02 1.85 -21.23
N GLY A 161 18.93 1.14 -22.35
CA GLY A 161 20.06 0.64 -23.13
C GLY A 161 19.62 0.55 -24.58
N ALA A 162 19.63 1.70 -25.25
CA ALA A 162 19.63 1.84 -26.70
C ALA A 162 20.75 2.81 -27.06
#